data_AF-A0A930RE57-F1
#
_entry.id   AF-A0A930RE57-F1
#
_cell.length_a   1.000
_cell.length_b   1.000
_cell.length_c   1.000
_cell.angle_alpha   90.00
_cell.angle_beta   90.00
_cell.angle_gamma   90.00
#
_symmetry.space_group_name_H-M   'P 1'
#
loop_
_entity.id
_entity.type
_entity.pdbx_description
1 polymer ?
#
loop_
_entity_poly.entity_id
_entity_poly.type
_entity_poly.pdbx_seq_one_letter_code
_entity_poly.pdbx_strand_id
1 'polypeptide(L)' 'MGKKNEGVRIACENRKARHDYFIHETYEAGMELVGTEVKSLRAGKANLRDSYAYIK' A
#
# COMPACT_ATOMS: atom_id res chain seq x y z
N MET A 1 16.08 -9.23 -0.24
CA MET A 1 16.13 -7.75 -0.29
C MET A 1 15.97 -7.34 -1.75
N GLY A 2 14.73 -7.09 -2.21
CA GLY A 2 14.40 -6.88 -3.62
C GLY A 2 14.90 -5.53 -4.16
N LYS A 3 15.28 -5.51 -5.45
CA LYS A 3 15.85 -4.37 -6.19
C LYS A 3 15.08 -3.06 -5.92
N LYS A 4 15.81 -2.03 -5.48
CA LYS A 4 15.33 -0.65 -5.43
C LYS A 4 15.31 -0.11 -6.87
N ASN A 5 14.15 -0.17 -7.53
CA ASN A 5 13.95 0.58 -8.77
C ASN A 5 13.91 2.08 -8.40
N GLU A 6 14.86 2.86 -8.91
CA GLU A 6 15.07 4.27 -8.53
C GLU A 6 13.86 5.20 -8.80
N GLY A 7 12.83 4.73 -9.51
CA GLY A 7 11.60 5.49 -9.78
C GLY A 7 10.40 5.20 -8.89
N VAL A 8 10.42 4.13 -8.07
CA VAL A 8 9.23 3.70 -7.30
C VAL A 8 9.43 3.98 -5.81
N ARG A 9 8.81 5.06 -5.33
CA ARG A 9 8.75 5.37 -3.89
C ARG A 9 7.53 4.69 -3.28
N ILE A 10 7.75 3.87 -2.25
CA ILE A 10 6.67 3.33 -1.42
C ILE A 10 5.97 4.50 -0.72
N ALA A 11 4.71 4.75 -1.07
CA ALA A 11 3.93 5.86 -0.53
C ALA A 11 3.35 5.54 0.86
N CYS A 12 2.93 4.30 1.09
CA CYS A 12 2.40 3.80 2.35
C CYS A 12 2.64 2.30 2.48
N GLU A 13 2.87 1.81 3.69
CA GLU A 13 3.04 0.38 3.98
C GLU A 13 2.35 0.07 5.33
N ASN A 14 1.48 -0.94 5.35
CA ASN A 14 0.88 -1.41 6.60
C ASN A 14 1.81 -2.41 7.31
N ARG A 15 2.73 -1.88 8.12
CA ARG A 15 3.66 -2.72 8.91
C ARG A 15 2.94 -3.59 9.94
N LYS A 16 1.83 -3.10 10.51
CA LYS A 16 1.04 -3.83 11.52
C LYS A 16 0.50 -5.15 10.96
N ALA A 17 0.04 -5.17 9.71
CA ALA A 17 -0.42 -6.39 9.05
C ALA A 17 0.64 -7.50 9.00
N ARG A 18 1.93 -7.14 8.88
CA ARG A 18 3.04 -8.13 8.88
C ARG A 18 3.41 -8.64 10.27
N HIS A 19 3.02 -7.93 11.32
CA HIS A 19 3.25 -8.35 12.71
C HIS A 19 2.09 -9.19 13.23
N ASP A 20 0.86 -8.80 12.89
CA ASP A 20 -0.36 -9.40 13.45
C ASP A 20 -0.79 -10.66 12.68
N TYR A 21 -0.43 -10.78 11.40
CA TYR A 21 -0.85 -11.87 10.53
C TYR A 21 0.32 -12.54 9.81
N PHE A 22 0.17 -13.83 9.53
CA PHE A 22 1.06 -14.55 8.64
C PHE A 22 0.56 -14.45 7.19
N ILE A 23 1.36 -13.85 6.33
CA ILE A 23 1.02 -13.66 4.91
C ILE A 23 1.43 -14.93 4.15
N HIS A 24 0.45 -15.67 3.63
CA HIS A 24 0.69 -16.86 2.82
C HIS A 24 1.03 -16.50 1.37
N GLU A 25 0.26 -15.58 0.79
CA GLU A 25 0.39 -15.15 -0.60
C GLU A 25 0.23 -13.63 -0.73
N THR A 26 0.96 -13.03 -1.67
CA THR A 26 0.88 -11.60 -1.98
C THR A 26 0.35 -11.41 -3.39
N TYR A 27 -0.65 -10.55 -3.51
CA TYR A 27 -1.29 -10.21 -4.78
C TYR A 27 -0.98 -8.76 -5.17
N GLU A 28 -0.79 -8.50 -6.46
CA GLU A 28 -0.69 -7.14 -6.99
C GLU A 28 -2.07 -6.66 -7.44
N ALA A 29 -2.46 -5.46 -6.99
CA ALA A 29 -3.73 -4.84 -7.35
C ALA A 29 -3.52 -3.37 -7.73
N GLY A 30 -4.33 -2.88 -8.66
CA GLY A 30 -4.40 -1.47 -9.03
C GLY A 30 -5.68 -0.84 -8.50
N MET A 31 -5.57 0.34 -7.89
CA MET A 31 -6.72 1.16 -7.49
C MET A 31 -6.72 2.43 -8.34
N GLU A 32 -7.87 2.76 -8.91
CA GLU A 32 -8.06 4.05 -9.57
C GLU A 32 -8.27 5.13 -8.52
N LEU A 33 -7.48 6.20 -8.58
CA LEU A 33 -7.47 7.28 -7.60
C LEU A 33 -7.84 8.60 -8.27
N VAL A 34 -8.52 9.47 -7.52
CA VAL A 34 -8.82 10.83 -7.96
C VAL A 34 -7.70 11.80 -7.58
N GLY A 35 -7.60 12.94 -8.28
CA GLY A 35 -6.43 13.82 -8.21
C GLY A 35 -6.06 14.35 -6.80
N THR A 36 -7.01 14.44 -5.88
CA THR A 36 -6.78 14.82 -4.47
C THR A 36 -6.10 13.72 -3.66
N GLU A 37 -6.43 12.45 -3.93
CA GLU A 37 -5.83 11.28 -3.28
C GLU A 37 -4.39 11.09 -3.73
N VAL A 38 -4.12 11.30 -5.02
CA VAL A 38 -2.76 11.29 -5.58
C VAL A 38 -1.88 12.35 -4.91
N LYS A 39 -2.40 13.56 -4.68
CA LYS A 39 -1.68 14.63 -3.97
C LYS A 39 -1.36 14.23 -2.53
N SER A 40 -2.31 13.61 -1.84
CA SER A 40 -2.15 13.19 -0.43
C SER A 40 -1.12 12.07 -0.27
N LEU A 41 -1.14 11.07 -1.17
CA LEU A 41 -0.15 9.99 -1.22
C LEU A 41 1.26 10.50 -1.52
N ARG A 42 1.41 11.44 -2.46
CA ARG A 42 2.70 12.09 -2.76
C ARG A 42 3.24 12.88 -1.58
N ALA A 43 2.37 13.48 -0.77
CA ALA A 43 2.72 14.15 0.48
C ALA A 43 3.03 13.18 1.64
N GLY A 44 2.94 11.86 1.43
CA GLY A 44 3.15 10.85 2.46
C GLY A 44 2.03 10.74 3.49
N LYS A 45 0.87 11.34 3.21
CA LYS A 45 -0.31 11.32 4.08
C LYS A 45 -1.26 10.21 3.65
N ALA A 46 -0.92 8.98 3.98
CA ALA A 46 -1.77 7.82 3.75
C ALA A 46 -1.71 6.86 4.93
N ASN A 47 -2.86 6.27 5.27
CA ASN A 47 -2.98 5.31 6.36
C ASN A 47 -3.74 4.09 5.85
N LEU A 48 -3.15 2.91 6.03
CA LEU A 48 -3.72 1.60 5.67
C LEU A 48 -4.02 0.74 6.91
N ARG A 49 -4.03 1.33 8.12
CA ARG A 49 -4.44 0.64 9.34
C ARG A 49 -5.92 0.30 9.27
N ASP A 50 -6.27 -0.88 9.77
CA ASP A 50 -7.65 -1.39 9.86
C ASP A 50 -8.40 -1.40 8.51
N SER A 51 -7.65 -1.47 7.40
CA SER A 51 -8.17 -1.54 6.04
C SER A 51 -8.26 -3.00 5.57
N TYR A 52 -9.27 -3.34 4.76
CA TYR A 52 -9.45 -4.67 4.19
C TYR A 52 -9.78 -4.58 2.69
N ALA A 53 -9.42 -5.63 1.94
CA ALA A 53 -9.90 -5.84 0.59
C ALA A 53 -11.03 -6.88 0.61
N TYR A 54 -12.07 -6.67 -0.18
CA TYR A 54 -13.17 -7.61 -0.31
C TYR A 54 -13.29 -8.05 -1.77
N ILE A 55 -13.33 -9.36 -1.97
CA ILE A 55 -13.53 -10.00 -3.28
C ILE A 55 -14.98 -10.50 -3.29
N LYS A 56 -15.73 -10.14 -4.33
CA LYS A 56 -17.11 -10.61 -4.53
C LYS A 56 -17.15 -11.68 -5.61
#